data_AF-A0A9E5A7C7-F1
#
_entry.id   AF-A0A9E5A7C7-F1
#
_cell.length_a   1.000
_cell.length_b   1.000
_cell.length_c   1.000
_cell.angle_alpha   90.00
_cell.angle_beta   90.00
_cell.angle_gamma   90.00
#
_symmetry.space_group_name_H-M   'P 1'
#
loop_
_entity.id
_entity.type
_entity.pdbx_description
1 polymer ?
#
loop_
_entity_poly.entity_id
_entity_poly.type
_entity_poly.pdbx_seq_one_letter_code
_entity_poly.pdbx_strand_id
1 'polypeptide(L)' 'MADKEIVQMAMRAEVDLKNEIKIMAIKKGITMNDLLVRYVKDGIERDKREENE' A
#
# COMPACT_ATOMS: atom_id res chain seq x y z
N MET A 1 20.94 -10.09 11.31
CA MET A 1 19.85 -9.29 10.70
C MET A 1 18.73 -10.28 10.44
N ALA A 2 17.56 -10.15 11.06
CA ALA A 2 16.45 -11.01 10.69
C ALA A 2 16.08 -10.69 9.24
N ASP A 3 16.25 -11.65 8.34
CA ASP A 3 15.77 -11.50 6.97
C ASP A 3 14.29 -11.15 7.05
N LYS A 4 13.93 -9.95 6.58
CA LYS A 4 12.53 -9.59 6.45
C LYS A 4 11.95 -10.51 5.40
N GLU A 5 11.07 -11.41 5.80
CA GLU A 5 10.33 -12.27 4.88
C GLU A 5 9.53 -11.37 3.92
N ILE A 6 9.91 -11.35 2.65
CA ILE A 6 9.22 -10.61 1.60
C ILE A 6 8.21 -11.57 0.95
N VAL A 7 6.93 -11.22 1.06
CA VAL A 7 5.83 -11.99 0.47
C VAL A 7 5.32 -11.28 -0.78
N GLN A 8 5.11 -12.04 -1.87
CA GLN A 8 4.47 -11.53 -3.08
C GLN A 8 2.95 -11.69 -2.97
N MET A 9 2.22 -10.60 -3.23
CA MET A 9 0.76 -10.60 -3.24
C MET A 9 0.24 -10.24 -4.64
N ALA A 10 -0.75 -10.99 -5.12
CA ALA A 10 -1.49 -10.66 -6.33
C ALA A 10 -2.84 -10.04 -5.94
N MET A 11 -3.20 -8.93 -6.59
CA MET A 11 -4.47 -8.22 -6.35
C MET A 11 -5.22 -7.99 -7.65
N ARG A 12 -6.55 -7.95 -7.56
CA ARG A 12 -7.43 -7.48 -8.64
C ARG A 12 -7.92 -6.09 -8.27
N ALA A 13 -7.85 -5.18 -9.22
CA ALA A 13 -8.29 -3.79 -9.08
C ALA A 13 -8.78 -3.29 -10.44
N GLU A 14 -9.64 -2.27 -10.41
CA GLU A 14 -10.03 -1.55 -11.62
C GLU A 14 -8.81 -0.86 -12.25
N VAL A 15 -8.85 -0.71 -13.57
CA VAL A 15 -7.74 -0.12 -14.33
C VAL A 15 -7.50 1.33 -13.92
N ASP A 16 -8.56 2.08 -13.63
CA ASP A 16 -8.48 3.48 -13.24
C ASP A 16 -7.77 3.65 -11.90
N LEU A 17 -8.14 2.83 -10.90
CA LEU A 17 -7.45 2.80 -9.61
C LEU A 17 -5.95 2.53 -9.76
N LYS A 18 -5.57 1.55 -10.59
CA LYS A 18 -4.15 1.26 -10.87
C LYS A 18 -3.44 2.48 -11.47
N ASN A 19 -4.08 3.19 -12.39
CA ASN A 19 -3.51 4.37 -13.02
C ASN A 19 -3.32 5.52 -12.04
N GLU A 20 -4.30 5.76 -11.17
CA GLU A 20 -4.21 6.79 -10.13
C GLU A 20 -3.05 6.52 -9.16
N ILE A 21 -2.92 5.29 -8.68
CA ILE A 21 -1.83 4.88 -7.79
C ILE A 21 -0.48 5.09 -8.49
N LYS A 22 -0.37 4.73 -9.77
CA LYS A 22 0.85 4.94 -10.56
C LYS A 22 1.20 6.43 -10.67
N ILE A 23 0.23 7.29 -10.99
CA ILE A 23 0.44 8.73 -11.10
C ILE A 23 0.87 9.31 -9.75
N MET A 24 0.24 8.90 -8.65
CA MET A 24 0.60 9.34 -7.30
C MET A 24 2.02 8.91 -6.91
N ALA A 25 2.41 7.68 -7.22
CA ALA A 25 3.76 7.18 -6.96
C ALA A 25 4.82 8.02 -7.68
N ILE A 26 4.58 8.35 -8.96
CA ILE A 26 5.44 9.23 -9.76
C ILE A 26 5.54 10.62 -9.12
N LYS A 27 4.42 11.25 -8.77
CA LYS A 27 4.39 12.57 -8.11
C LYS A 27 5.16 12.60 -6.79
N LYS A 28 5.20 11.47 -6.08
CA LYS A 28 5.88 11.31 -4.78
C LYS A 28 7.34 10.85 -4.91
N GLY A 29 7.81 10.54 -6.12
CA GLY A 29 9.17 10.04 -6.33
C GLY A 29 9.44 8.67 -5.68
N ILE A 30 8.42 7.82 -5.55
CA ILE A 30 8.53 6.47 -4.95
C ILE A 30 7.97 5.41 -5.90
N THR A 31 8.24 4.13 -5.62
CA THR A 31 7.66 3.05 -6.42
C THR A 31 6.17 2.87 -6.11
N MET A 32 5.44 2.33 -7.09
CA MET A 32 4.03 1.97 -6.90
C MET A 32 3.85 0.96 -5.75
N ASN A 33 4.80 0.03 -5.60
CA ASN A 33 4.80 -0.96 -4.52
C ASN A 33 4.97 -0.28 -3.15
N ASP A 34 5.91 0.66 -3.02
CA ASP A 34 6.11 1.39 -1.76
C ASP A 34 4.86 2.17 -1.36
N LEU A 35 4.18 2.80 -2.33
CA LEU A 35 2.94 3.52 -2.09
C LEU A 35 1.82 2.58 -1.62
N LEU A 36 1.65 1.43 -2.29
CA LEU A 36 0.66 0.42 -1.92
C LEU A 36 0.91 -0.13 -0.51
N VAL A 37 2.16 -0.48 -0.19
CA VAL A 37 2.53 -0.98 1.14
C VAL A 37 2.26 0.06 2.23
N ARG A 38 2.50 1.35 1.96
CA ARG A 38 2.14 2.43 2.90
C ARG A 38 0.64 2.49 3.14
N TYR A 39 -0.16 2.52 2.08
CA TYR A 39 -1.63 2.57 2.22
C TYR A 39 -2.21 1.37 2.94
N VAL A 40 -1.67 0.16 2.71
CA VAL A 40 -2.09 -1.03 3.46
C VAL A 40 -1.78 -0.89 4.94
N LYS A 41 -0.59 -0.40 5.31
CA LYS A 41 -0.22 -0.17 6.72
C LYS A 41 -1.11 0.89 7.38
N ASP A 42 -1.30 2.02 6.70
CA ASP A 42 -2.11 3.12 7.20
C ASP A 42 -3.58 2.67 7.41
N GLY A 43 -4.11 1.86 6.50
CA GLY A 43 -5.44 1.26 6.63
C GLY A 43 -5.56 0.36 7.86
N ILE A 44 -4.62 -0.58 8.05
CA ILE A 44 -4.59 -1.46 9.23
C ILE A 44 -4.45 -0.66 10.53
N GLU A 45 -3.62 0.38 10.55
CA GLU A 45 -3.46 1.24 11.73
C GLU A 45 -4.72 2.03 12.05
N ARG A 46 -5.46 2.48 11.04
CA ARG A 46 -6.74 3.17 11.24
C ARG A 46 -7.78 2.22 11.81
N ASP A 47 -7.95 1.04 11.20
CA ASP A 47 -8.94 0.05 11.65
C ASP A 47 -8.68 -0.36 13.11
N LYS A 48 -7.40 -0.53 13.49
CA LYS A 48 -7.02 -0.79 14.89
C LYS A 48 -7.35 0.34 15.86
N ARG A 49 -7.34 1.59 15.43
CA ARG A 49 -7.71 2.72 16.30
C ARG A 49 -9.23 2.72 16.50
N GLU A 50 -9.98 2.52 15.43
CA GLU A 50 -11.46 2.49 15.46
C GLU A 50 -12.00 1.30 16.27
N GLU A 51 -11.32 0.15 16.30
CA GLU A 51 -11.71 -1.00 17.13
C GLU A 51 -11.46 -0.82 18.64
N ASN A 52 -10.63 0.15 19.04
CA ASN A 52 -10.25 0.39 20.43
C ASN A 52 -10.93 1.64 21.05
N GLU A 53 -11.80 2.32 20.30
CA GLU A 53 -12.66 3.44 20.72
C GLU A 53 -14.10 2.98 20.96
#